data_AF-A0A6G2KXI7-F1
#
_entry.id   AF-A0A6G2KXI7-F1
#
_cell.length_a   1.000
_cell.length_b   1.000
_cell.length_c   1.000
_cell.angle_alpha   90.00
_cell.angle_beta   90.00
_cell.angle_gamma   90.00
#
_symmetry.space_group_name_H-M   'P 1'
#
loop_
_entity.id
_entity.type
_entity.pdbx_description
1 polymer ?
#
loop_
_entity_poly.entity_id
_entity_poly.type
_entity_poly.pdbx_seq_one_letter_code
_entity_poly.pdbx_strand_id
1 'polypeptide(L)'
;MKGVPEGQIKVHRFMPSGRCIWTVIGREAEHWMAPSLNYCSCPAYYYNSNILCYHLKCASNKDLTDYVDFSDDEFDDFISALLQDVLVTSLRDA
;
A
#
# COMPACT_ATOMS: atom_id res chain seq x y z
N MET A 1 21.50 3.76 5.13
CA MET A 1 20.05 3.69 5.41
C MET A 1 19.71 2.23 5.62
N LYS A 2 19.12 1.84 6.78
CA LYS A 2 18.59 0.48 6.94
C LYS A 2 17.38 0.36 6.01
N GLY A 3 17.41 -0.56 5.06
CA GLY A 3 16.28 -0.82 4.17
C GLY A 3 15.08 -1.31 4.99
N VAL A 4 13.88 -0.87 4.62
CA VAL A 4 12.64 -1.41 5.20
C VAL A 4 12.41 -2.79 4.59
N PRO A 5 12.11 -3.83 5.39
CA PRO A 5 11.97 -5.19 4.87
C PRO A 5 10.75 -5.32 3.95
N GLU A 6 10.87 -6.16 2.91
CA GLU A 6 9.75 -6.53 2.04
C GLU A 6 8.58 -7.10 2.86
N GLY A 7 7.36 -6.71 2.51
CA GLY A 7 6.15 -7.12 3.21
C GLY A 7 5.79 -6.24 4.42
N GLN A 8 6.59 -5.22 4.75
CA GLN A 8 6.18 -4.19 5.71
C GLN A 8 4.96 -3.44 5.16
N ILE A 9 3.97 -3.22 6.01
CA ILE A 9 2.71 -2.57 5.69
C ILE A 9 2.64 -1.25 6.44
N LYS A 10 2.15 -0.22 5.73
CA LYS A 10 1.79 1.05 6.32
C LYS A 10 0.30 1.31 6.12
N VAL A 11 -0.37 1.63 7.22
CA VAL A 11 -1.80 1.96 7.23
C VAL A 11 -1.95 3.44 7.60
N HIS A 12 -2.34 4.23 6.61
CA HIS A 12 -2.61 5.66 6.75
C HIS A 12 -4.08 5.83 7.12
N ARG A 13 -4.36 6.21 8.36
CA ARG A 13 -5.72 6.37 8.90
C ARG A 13 -6.08 7.84 8.94
N PHE A 14 -7.21 8.20 8.34
CA PHE A 14 -7.71 9.57 8.27
C PHE A 14 -8.88 9.73 9.24
N MET A 15 -8.77 10.70 10.13
CA MET A 15 -9.71 10.94 11.21
C MET A 15 -10.45 12.26 11.01
N PRO A 16 -11.75 12.35 11.36
CA PRO A 16 -12.54 11.34 12.07
C PRO A 16 -13.23 10.29 11.17
N SER A 17 -13.15 10.38 9.84
CA SER A 17 -13.91 9.49 8.94
C SER A 17 -13.57 8.00 9.08
N GLY A 18 -12.37 7.67 9.55
CA GLY A 18 -11.86 6.31 9.59
C GLY A 18 -11.45 5.77 8.21
N ARG A 19 -11.34 6.64 7.19
CA ARG A 19 -10.77 6.25 5.89
C ARG A 19 -9.36 5.69 6.10
N CYS A 20 -9.02 4.64 5.38
CA CYS A 20 -7.71 4.01 5.48
C CYS A 20 -7.13 3.77 4.09
N ILE A 21 -5.86 4.14 3.91
CA ILE A 21 -5.07 3.76 2.73
C ILE A 21 -3.99 2.80 3.21
N TRP A 22 -3.91 1.64 2.58
CA TRP A 22 -2.94 0.61 2.92
C TRP A 22 -1.89 0.54 1.82
N THR A 23 -0.62 0.62 2.20
CA THR A 23 0.51 0.36 1.32
C THR A 23 1.37 -0.77 1.87
N VAL A 24 2.04 -1.49 0.98
CA VAL A 24 2.97 -2.57 1.29
C VAL A 24 4.24 -2.40 0.49
N ILE A 25 5.37 -2.60 1.14
CA ILE A 25 6.68 -2.54 0.49
C ILE A 25 6.90 -3.85 -0.26
N GLY A 26 6.87 -3.79 -1.58
CA GLY A 26 7.32 -4.87 -2.44
C GLY A 26 8.83 -4.82 -2.68
N ARG A 27 9.34 -5.81 -3.42
CA ARG A 27 10.76 -5.88 -3.77
C ARG A 27 11.24 -4.70 -4.62
N GLU A 28 10.44 -4.30 -5.60
CA GLU A 28 10.81 -3.27 -6.60
C GLU A 28 10.15 -1.92 -6.31
N ALA A 29 8.96 -1.93 -5.71
CA ALA A 29 8.17 -0.73 -5.45
C ALA A 29 7.20 -0.91 -4.29
N GLU A 30 6.68 0.19 -3.77
CA GLU A 30 5.51 0.17 -2.89
C GLU A 30 4.23 -0.08 -3.71
N HIS A 31 3.30 -0.80 -3.12
CA HIS A 31 2.02 -1.14 -3.72
C HIS A 31 0.90 -0.76 -2.78
N TRP A 32 -0.20 -0.23 -3.32
CA TRP A 32 -1.40 -0.02 -2.53
C TRP A 32 -2.24 -1.29 -2.51
N MET A 33 -3.04 -1.46 -1.46
CA MET A 33 -3.86 -2.65 -1.27
C MET A 33 -5.19 -2.33 -0.59
N ALA A 34 -6.14 -3.23 -0.76
CA ALA A 34 -7.41 -3.24 -0.05
C ALA A 34 -7.64 -4.66 0.47
N PRO A 35 -7.13 -5.01 1.67
CA PRO A 35 -7.23 -6.37 2.21
C PRO A 35 -8.68 -6.87 2.32
N SER A 36 -9.61 -6.00 2.71
CA SER A 36 -11.04 -6.31 2.81
C SER A 36 -11.68 -6.66 1.47
N LEU A 37 -11.12 -6.18 0.37
CA LEU A 37 -11.56 -6.46 -1.00
C LEU A 37 -10.70 -7.53 -1.69
N ASN A 38 -9.77 -8.17 -0.96
CA ASN A 38 -8.81 -9.12 -1.49
C ASN A 38 -8.05 -8.58 -2.72
N TYR A 39 -7.57 -7.33 -2.63
CA TYR A 39 -6.93 -6.63 -3.74
C TYR A 39 -5.53 -6.11 -3.39
N CYS A 40 -4.56 -6.30 -4.29
CA CYS A 40 -3.23 -5.71 -4.22
C CYS A 40 -2.83 -5.17 -5.59
N SER A 41 -2.22 -3.98 -5.64
CA SER A 41 -1.83 -3.34 -6.89
C SER A 41 -0.56 -3.91 -7.52
N CYS A 42 0.08 -4.93 -6.93
CA CYS A 42 1.30 -5.48 -7.48
C CYS A 42 1.02 -6.20 -8.83
N PRO A 43 1.94 -6.17 -9.81
CA PRO A 43 1.71 -6.80 -11.10
C PRO A 43 1.35 -8.29 -10.99
N ALA A 44 1.98 -9.01 -10.06
CA ALA A 44 1.75 -10.43 -9.82
C ALA A 44 0.29 -10.78 -9.44
N TYR A 45 -0.46 -9.85 -8.84
CA TYR A 45 -1.87 -10.04 -8.50
C TYR A 45 -2.71 -10.34 -9.75
N TYR A 46 -2.45 -9.64 -10.86
CA TYR A 46 -3.23 -9.76 -12.09
C TYR A 46 -2.93 -11.04 -12.88
N TYR A 47 -1.76 -11.65 -12.69
CA TYR A 47 -1.37 -12.87 -13.39
C TYR A 47 -1.89 -14.15 -12.73
N ASN A 48 -2.33 -14.10 -11.47
CA ASN A 48 -2.66 -15.30 -10.70
C ASN A 48 -3.89 -15.11 -9.79
N SER A 49 -5.07 -14.97 -10.37
CA SER A 49 -6.33 -14.72 -9.65
C SER A 49 -6.77 -15.83 -8.69
N ASN A 50 -6.22 -17.05 -8.83
CA ASN A 50 -6.58 -18.21 -8.00
C ASN A 50 -5.71 -18.36 -6.74
N ILE A 51 -4.67 -17.54 -6.57
CA ILE A 51 -3.74 -17.60 -5.45
C ILE A 51 -3.80 -16.28 -4.68
N LEU A 52 -4.03 -16.36 -3.37
CA LEU A 52 -3.95 -15.19 -2.51
C LEU A 52 -2.54 -14.56 -2.63
N CYS A 53 -2.50 -13.30 -3.07
CA CYS A 53 -1.25 -12.55 -3.23
C CYS A 53 -0.45 -12.55 -1.94
N TYR A 54 0.87 -12.74 -2.03
CA TYR A 54 1.73 -12.82 -0.84
C TYR A 54 1.68 -11.54 0.00
N HIS A 55 1.56 -10.37 -0.62
CA HIS A 55 1.37 -9.10 0.07
C HIS A 55 0.08 -9.07 0.91
N LEU A 56 -1.01 -9.64 0.39
CA LEU A 56 -2.27 -9.76 1.14
C LEU A 56 -2.13 -10.69 2.34
N LYS A 57 -1.25 -11.70 2.28
CA LYS A 57 -0.95 -12.56 3.43
C LYS A 57 -0.22 -11.80 4.54
N CYS A 58 0.65 -10.84 4.18
CA CYS A 58 1.32 -9.99 5.15
C CYS A 58 0.33 -9.12 5.94
N ALA A 59 -0.81 -8.74 5.35
CA ALA A 59 -1.85 -7.91 5.98
C ALA A 59 -2.40 -8.50 7.29
N SER A 60 -2.34 -9.82 7.43
CA SER A 60 -2.79 -10.53 8.62
C SER A 60 -1.77 -10.47 9.77
N ASN A 61 -0.53 -10.04 9.51
CA ASN A 61 0.54 -9.98 10.50
C ASN A 61 0.67 -8.56 11.09
N LYS A 62 0.23 -8.40 12.33
CA LYS A 62 0.28 -7.11 13.05
C LYS A 62 1.71 -6.63 13.28
N ASP A 63 2.69 -7.51 13.38
CA ASP A 63 4.10 -7.14 13.63
C ASP A 63 4.74 -6.51 12.39
N LEU A 64 4.14 -6.69 11.22
CA LEU A 64 4.55 -6.07 9.96
C LEU A 64 3.76 -4.80 9.65
N THR A 65 2.85 -4.38 10.53
CA THR A 65 1.90 -3.29 10.25
C THR A 65 2.19 -2.06 11.10
N ASP A 66 2.62 -1.00 10.45
CA ASP A 66 2.77 0.32 11.05
C ASP A 66 1.54 1.20 10.75
N TYR A 67 1.09 1.95 11.74
CA TYR A 67 -0.05 2.86 11.62
C TYR A 67 0.40 4.30 11.72
N VAL A 68 -0.16 5.16 10.86
CA VAL A 68 0.06 6.60 10.87
C VAL A 68 -1.29 7.30 10.76
N ASP A 69 -1.50 8.28 11.62
CA ASP A 69 -2.75 9.04 11.68
C ASP A 69 -2.62 10.39 10.98
N PHE A 70 -3.64 10.73 10.21
CA PHE A 70 -3.80 11.98 9.48
C PHE A 70 -5.17 12.57 9.81
N SER A 71 -5.30 13.88 9.64
CA SER A 71 -6.61 14.52 9.59
C SER A 71 -7.29 14.26 8.24
N ASP A 72 -8.62 14.26 8.23
CA ASP A 72 -9.39 14.11 6.99
C ASP A 72 -9.12 15.20 5.95
N ASP A 73 -8.67 16.37 6.39
CA ASP A 73 -8.30 17.50 5.53
C ASP A 73 -7.03 17.20 4.71
N GLU A 74 -6.18 16.27 5.17
CA GLU A 74 -4.96 15.85 4.47
C GLU A 74 -5.22 14.76 3.42
N PHE A 75 -6.44 14.25 3.29
CA PHE A 75 -6.73 13.09 2.45
C PHE A 75 -6.46 13.34 0.96
N ASP A 76 -6.96 14.45 0.43
CA ASP A 76 -6.85 14.75 -1.01
C ASP A 76 -5.39 15.03 -1.41
N ASP A 77 -4.65 15.74 -0.56
CA ASP A 77 -3.23 16.01 -0.73
C ASP A 77 -2.42 14.71 -0.68
N PHE A 78 -2.73 13.84 0.29
CA PHE A 78 -2.06 12.55 0.43
C PHE A 78 -2.30 11.65 -0.80
N ILE A 79 -3.55 11.53 -1.25
CA ILE A 79 -3.89 10.75 -2.45
C ILE A 79 -3.18 11.31 -3.68
N SER A 80 -3.17 12.64 -3.82
CA SER A 80 -2.51 13.29 -4.96
C SER A 80 -1.01 13.00 -4.99
N ALA A 81 -0.33 13.10 -3.84
CA ALA A 81 1.09 12.77 -3.73
C ALA A 81 1.35 11.28 -4.02
N LEU A 82 0.53 10.38 -3.46
CA LEU A 82 0.67 8.94 -3.69
C LEU A 82 0.51 8.57 -5.18
N LEU A 83 -0.48 9.14 -5.86
CA LEU A 83 -0.70 8.90 -7.28
C LEU A 83 0.44 9.46 -8.14
N GLN A 84 0.99 10.62 -7.78
CA GLN A 84 2.16 11.18 -8.46
C GLN A 84 3.36 10.25 -8.33
N ASP A 85 3.63 9.70 -7.15
CA ASP A 85 4.73 8.76 -6.94
C ASP A 85 4.56 7.48 -7.75
N VAL A 86 3.35 6.91 -7.78
CA VAL A 86 3.06 5.71 -8.58
C VAL A 86 3.21 5.98 -10.08
N LEU A 87 2.69 7.11 -10.57
CA LEU A 87 2.77 7.49 -11.99
C LEU A 87 4.19 7.83 -12.43
N VAL A 88 4.94 8.59 -11.62
CA VAL A 88 6.35 8.92 -11.90
C VAL A 88 7.21 7.66 -11.92
N THR A 89 6.95 6.71 -11.02
CA THR A 89 7.66 5.41 -11.02
C THR A 89 7.36 4.63 -12.30
N SER A 90 6.09 4.56 -12.72
CA SER A 90 5.71 3.85 -13.96
C SER A 90 6.31 4.43 -15.26
N LEU A 91 6.68 5.72 -15.25
CA LEU A 91 7.27 6.39 -16.41
C LEU A 91 8.80 6.27 -16.49
N ARG A 92 9.47 5.88 -15.40
CA ARG A 92 10.93 5.65 -15.38
C ARG A 92 11.32 4.27 -15.90
N ASP A 93 10.35 3.35 -15.92
CA ASP A 93 10.52 1.96 -16.37
C ASP A 93 10.04 1.73 -17.82
N ALA A 94 9.70 2.79 -18.55
CA ALA A 94 9.19 2.77 -19.93
C ALA A 94 10.24 3.23 -20.97
#